data_AF-A0A388NUL5-F1
#
_entry.id   AF-A0A388NUL5-F1
#
_cell.length_a   1.000
_cell.length_b   1.000
_cell.length_c   1.000
_cell.angle_alpha   90.00
_cell.angle_beta   90.00
_cell.angle_gamma   90.00
#
_symmetry.space_group_name_H-M   'P 1'
#
loop_
_entity.id
_entity.type
_entity.pdbx_description
1 polymer ?
#
loop_
_entity_poly.entity_id
_entity_poly.type
_entity_poly.pdbx_seq_one_letter_code
_entity_poly.pdbx_strand_id
1 'polypeptide(L)'
;MTRFLLTLDQAVDTVFEALQFAAAGETYIPKIKAALIQDVAAALIGSKKIKVVENGIRPGEKMHEIMISEEESLRTISRGDYFAIKSILPEVAAASTESPIDFAEVSSANYLMSTDEVKKFLKNICRVT
;
A
#
# COMPACT_ATOMS: atom_id res chain seq x y z
N MET A 1 -3.29 -14.59 -2.81
CA MET A 1 -2.99 -13.23 -3.30
C MET A 1 -2.94 -12.26 -2.13
N THR A 2 -2.14 -11.20 -2.27
CA THR A 2 -1.95 -10.15 -1.26
C THR A 2 -2.41 -8.81 -1.81
N ARG A 3 -3.01 -7.97 -0.95
CA ARG A 3 -3.46 -6.62 -1.32
C ARG A 3 -3.09 -5.64 -0.23
N PHE A 4 -2.60 -4.46 -0.62
CA PHE A 4 -2.48 -3.33 0.30
C PHE A 4 -3.86 -2.91 0.79
N LEU A 5 -3.99 -2.68 2.09
CA LEU A 5 -5.23 -2.18 2.67
C LEU A 5 -5.05 -0.71 3.04
N LEU A 6 -5.92 0.11 2.47
CA LEU A 6 -5.96 1.56 2.66
C LEU A 6 -7.37 1.93 3.08
N THR A 7 -7.51 2.69 4.17
CA THR A 7 -8.82 3.24 4.56
C THR A 7 -9.20 4.40 3.65
N LEU A 8 -10.49 4.71 3.57
CA LEU A 8 -10.95 5.87 2.80
C LEU A 8 -10.34 7.17 3.36
N ASP A 9 -10.30 7.31 4.68
CA ASP A 9 -9.72 8.49 5.33
C ASP A 9 -8.24 8.63 4.97
N GLN A 10 -7.45 7.57 5.08
CA GLN A 10 -6.03 7.59 4.67
C GLN A 10 -5.86 7.90 3.18
N ALA A 11 -6.75 7.43 2.31
CA ALA A 11 -6.71 7.76 0.88
C ALA A 11 -6.93 9.25 0.65
N VAL A 12 -7.88 9.85 1.37
CA VAL A 12 -8.15 11.29 1.32
C VAL A 12 -6.98 12.09 1.90
N ASP A 13 -6.44 11.66 3.04
CA ASP A 13 -5.27 12.29 3.68
C ASP A 13 -4.06 12.27 2.74
N THR A 14 -3.83 11.17 2.03
CA THR A 14 -2.76 11.06 1.03
C THR A 14 -2.89 12.13 -0.06
N VAL A 15 -4.12 12.43 -0.51
CA VAL A 15 -4.36 13.46 -1.52
C VAL A 15 -4.04 14.85 -0.96
N PHE A 16 -4.48 15.16 0.26
CA PHE A 16 -4.19 16.45 0.90
C PHE A 16 -2.70 16.64 1.18
N GLU A 17 -2.01 15.61 1.64
CA GLU A 17 -0.56 15.60 1.85
C GLU A 17 0.20 15.85 0.54
N ALA A 18 -0.20 15.18 -0.55
CA ALA A 18 0.38 15.43 -1.86
C ALA A 18 0.12 16.87 -2.33
N LEU A 19 -1.08 17.41 -2.14
CA LEU A 19 -1.41 18.79 -2.50
C LEU A 19 -0.58 19.82 -1.73
N GLN A 20 -0.23 19.53 -0.47
CA GLN A 20 0.50 20.46 0.39
C GLN A 20 2.02 20.37 0.24
N PHE A 21 2.56 19.16 0.06
CA PHE A 21 4.00 18.90 0.18
C PHE A 21 4.66 18.32 -1.07
N ALA A 22 3.91 17.79 -2.04
CA ALA A 22 4.53 17.23 -3.23
C ALA A 22 5.14 18.32 -4.11
N ALA A 23 6.38 18.10 -4.54
CA ALA A 23 6.99 18.90 -5.58
C ALA A 23 6.46 18.48 -6.96
N ALA A 24 6.71 19.32 -7.97
CA ALA A 24 6.30 19.04 -9.34
C ALA A 24 6.85 17.67 -9.81
N GLY A 25 5.98 16.86 -10.40
CA GLY A 25 6.34 15.55 -10.95
C GLY A 25 6.64 14.47 -9.90
N GLU A 26 6.40 14.71 -8.61
CA GLU A 26 6.50 13.66 -7.59
C GLU A 26 5.24 12.80 -7.54
N THR A 27 5.43 11.50 -7.32
CA THR A 27 4.35 10.56 -6.98
C THR A 27 4.40 10.24 -5.50
N TYR A 28 3.36 10.62 -4.76
CA TYR A 28 3.23 10.32 -3.33
C TYR A 28 2.57 8.97 -3.10
N ILE A 29 3.16 8.17 -2.22
CA ILE A 29 2.69 6.81 -1.90
C ILE A 29 2.64 6.65 -0.39
N PRO A 30 1.49 6.31 0.20
CA PRO A 30 1.39 6.12 1.64
C PRO A 30 2.09 4.83 2.07
N LYS A 31 2.71 4.86 3.25
CA LYS A 31 3.33 3.67 3.88
C LYS A 31 2.25 2.80 4.52
N ILE A 32 1.66 1.94 3.72
CA ILE A 32 0.59 1.03 4.14
C ILE A 32 1.02 -0.44 4.15
N LYS A 33 0.34 -1.23 5.00
CA LYS A 33 0.54 -2.67 5.06
C LYS A 33 -0.42 -3.40 4.12
N ALA A 34 -0.06 -4.62 3.78
CA ALA A 34 -0.86 -5.55 3.00
C ALA A 34 -1.46 -6.66 3.85
N ALA A 35 -2.47 -7.33 3.29
CA ALA A 35 -3.08 -8.52 3.88
C ALA A 35 -3.16 -9.64 2.85
N LEU A 36 -3.11 -10.88 3.33
CA LEU A 36 -3.59 -12.02 2.56
C LEU A 36 -5.11 -11.94 2.46
N ILE A 37 -5.64 -12.12 1.25
CA ILE A 37 -7.10 -12.12 1.04
C ILE A 37 -7.79 -13.26 1.81
N GLN A 38 -7.07 -14.36 2.08
CA GLN A 38 -7.57 -15.43 2.94
C GLN A 38 -7.76 -14.98 4.40
N ASP A 39 -6.85 -14.18 4.95
CA ASP A 39 -6.98 -13.63 6.31
C ASP A 39 -8.14 -12.63 6.39
N VAL A 40 -8.32 -11.81 5.35
CA VAL A 40 -9.47 -10.90 5.26
C VAL A 40 -10.78 -11.69 5.24
N ALA A 41 -10.87 -12.74 4.41
CA ALA A 41 -12.05 -13.60 4.37
C ALA A 41 -12.31 -14.29 5.72
N ALA A 42 -11.28 -14.86 6.36
CA ALA A 42 -11.38 -15.49 7.66
C ALA A 42 -11.84 -14.52 8.75
N ALA A 43 -11.31 -13.28 8.74
CA ALA A 43 -11.69 -12.23 9.67
C ALA A 43 -13.16 -11.81 9.52
N LEU A 44 -13.67 -11.73 8.28
CA LEU A 44 -15.07 -11.37 8.00
C LEU A 44 -16.04 -12.52 8.31
N ILE A 45 -15.64 -13.77 8.07
CA ILE A 45 -16.44 -14.96 8.41
C ILE A 45 -16.55 -15.11 9.94
N GLY A 46 -15.47 -14.85 10.67
CA GLY A 46 -15.40 -15.01 12.12
C GLY A 46 -15.63 -16.46 12.53
N SER A 47 -16.54 -16.70 13.49
CA SER A 47 -16.90 -18.03 13.98
C SER A 47 -18.03 -18.71 13.19
N LYS A 48 -18.54 -18.07 12.13
CA LYS A 48 -19.65 -18.60 11.33
C LYS A 48 -19.18 -19.78 10.49
N LYS A 49 -20.02 -20.81 10.36
CA LYS A 49 -19.76 -21.98 9.51
C LYS A 49 -20.18 -21.68 8.07
N ILE A 50 -19.35 -20.93 7.34
CA ILE A 50 -19.58 -20.57 5.93
C ILE A 50 -18.64 -21.40 5.05
N LYS A 51 -19.18 -22.00 3.99
CA LYS A 51 -18.38 -22.73 3.00
C LYS A 51 -17.57 -21.74 2.16
N VAL A 52 -16.25 -21.90 2.15
CA VAL A 52 -15.34 -21.17 1.25
C VAL A 52 -15.20 -21.94 -0.06
N VAL A 53 -15.27 -21.24 -1.19
CA VAL A 53 -15.09 -21.81 -2.54
C VAL A 53 -13.92 -21.09 -3.20
N GLU A 54 -12.94 -21.86 -3.67
CA GLU A 54 -11.78 -21.34 -4.40
C GLU A 54 -12.04 -21.38 -5.91
N ASN A 55 -12.16 -20.20 -6.53
CA ASN A 55 -12.47 -20.08 -7.96
C ASN A 55 -11.22 -19.94 -8.85
N GLY A 56 -10.02 -20.04 -8.27
CA GLY A 56 -8.75 -19.76 -8.96
C GLY A 56 -8.51 -18.27 -9.22
N ILE A 57 -7.41 -17.98 -9.93
CA ILE A 57 -6.98 -16.63 -10.30
C ILE A 57 -7.72 -16.19 -11.56
N ARG A 58 -8.28 -14.98 -11.58
CA ARG A 58 -8.95 -14.46 -12.77
C ARG A 58 -7.94 -13.98 -13.82
N PRO A 59 -8.26 -14.02 -15.13
CA PRO A 59 -7.37 -13.50 -16.16
C PRO A 59 -6.97 -12.03 -15.89
N GLY A 60 -5.67 -11.75 -15.86
CA GLY A 60 -5.11 -10.42 -15.58
C GLY A 60 -4.95 -10.07 -14.09
N GLU A 61 -5.38 -10.94 -13.18
CA GLU A 61 -5.24 -10.71 -11.74
C GLU A 61 -3.82 -11.02 -11.25
N LYS A 62 -3.17 -10.04 -10.61
CA LYS A 62 -1.83 -10.21 -10.03
C LYS A 62 -1.91 -10.89 -8.66
N MET A 63 -0.94 -11.77 -8.38
CA MET A 63 -0.80 -12.41 -7.07
C MET A 63 -0.38 -11.46 -5.96
N HIS A 64 0.51 -10.53 -6.29
CA HIS A 64 1.03 -9.49 -5.41
C HIS A 64 0.97 -8.14 -6.13
N GLU A 65 0.59 -7.11 -5.40
CA GLU A 65 0.65 -5.72 -5.87
C GLU A 65 2.01 -5.11 -5.52
N ILE A 66 2.48 -4.20 -6.39
CA ILE A 66 3.71 -3.42 -6.22
C ILE A 66 3.30 -1.95 -6.27
N MET A 67 3.69 -1.18 -5.25
CA MET A 67 3.49 0.28 -5.22
C MET A 67 4.72 1.03 -5.71
N ILE A 68 5.92 0.50 -5.49
CA ILE A 68 7.19 1.09 -5.92
C ILE A 68 8.04 -0.02 -6.51
N SER A 69 8.38 0.11 -7.79
CA SER A 69 9.29 -0.81 -8.47
C SER A 69 10.75 -0.57 -8.11
N GLU A 70 11.63 -1.49 -8.48
CA GLU A 70 13.08 -1.38 -8.28
C GLU A 70 13.71 -0.19 -9.01
N GLU A 71 13.21 0.17 -10.19
CA GLU A 71 13.69 1.35 -10.89
C GLU A 71 13.24 2.64 -10.18
N GLU A 72 12.04 2.64 -9.62
CA GLU A 72 11.49 3.78 -8.88
C GLU A 72 12.16 3.97 -7.52
N SER A 73 12.58 2.90 -6.85
CA SER A 73 13.19 2.98 -5.52
C SER A 73 14.46 3.83 -5.53
N LEU A 74 15.26 3.77 -6.60
CA LEU A 74 16.48 4.57 -6.80
C LEU A 74 16.25 6.09 -6.76
N ARG A 75 15.03 6.55 -7.03
CA ARG A 75 14.61 7.96 -6.98
C ARG A 75 13.54 8.23 -5.93
N THR A 76 13.31 7.28 -5.01
CA THR A 76 12.32 7.39 -3.95
C THR A 76 12.94 7.85 -2.65
N ILE A 77 12.28 8.80 -2.00
CA ILE A 77 12.67 9.35 -0.70
C ILE A 77 11.59 9.10 0.35
N SER A 78 12.00 9.11 1.62
CA SER A 78 11.12 8.93 2.78
C SER A 78 10.64 10.30 3.25
N ARG A 79 9.32 10.51 3.39
CA ARG A 79 8.76 11.72 4.00
C ARG A 79 7.67 11.35 4.99
N GLY A 80 8.02 11.28 6.26
CA GLY A 80 7.08 10.90 7.33
C GLY A 80 6.42 9.56 7.03
N ASP A 81 5.09 9.55 6.96
CA ASP A 81 4.26 8.37 6.65
C ASP A 81 4.10 8.08 5.15
N TYR A 82 4.84 8.79 4.30
CA TYR A 82 4.78 8.68 2.85
C TYR A 82 6.15 8.39 2.24
N PHE A 83 6.13 7.84 1.03
CA PHE A 83 7.21 7.86 0.07
C PHE A 83 6.90 8.91 -0.99
N ALA A 84 7.92 9.62 -1.46
CA ALA A 84 7.82 10.46 -2.64
C ALA A 84 8.78 9.94 -3.71
N ILE A 85 8.22 9.46 -4.82
CA ILE A 85 9.03 9.08 -5.99
C ILE A 85 9.28 10.37 -6.78
N LYS A 86 10.55 10.78 -6.91
CA LYS A 86 10.92 11.98 -7.66
C LYS A 86 10.72 11.80 -9.15
N SER A 87 10.42 12.88 -9.88
CA SER A 87 10.33 12.83 -11.35
C SER A 87 11.60 12.26 -11.98
N ILE A 88 11.43 11.45 -13.03
CA ILE A 88 12.55 10.99 -13.87
C ILE A 88 13.11 12.13 -14.75
N LEU A 89 12.30 13.17 -15.01
CA LEU A 89 12.64 14.30 -15.85
C LEU A 89 13.38 15.38 -15.03
N PRO A 90 14.67 15.66 -15.31
CA PRO A 90 15.46 16.63 -14.55
C PRO A 90 14.90 18.06 -14.59
N GLU A 91 14.22 18.44 -15.67
CA GLU A 91 13.61 19.76 -15.85
C GLU A 91 12.42 20.02 -14.90
N VAL A 92 11.80 18.95 -14.41
CA VAL A 92 10.69 19.00 -13.44
C VAL A 92 11.19 18.69 -12.03
N ALA A 93 12.20 17.83 -11.90
CA ALA A 93 12.73 17.38 -10.62
C ALA A 93 13.27 18.56 -9.81
N ALA A 94 12.65 18.80 -8.64
CA ALA A 94 13.15 19.79 -7.71
C ALA A 94 14.55 19.41 -7.21
N ALA A 95 15.44 20.40 -7.11
CA ALA A 95 16.73 20.22 -6.45
C ALA A 95 16.49 19.86 -4.98
N SER A 96 16.82 18.63 -4.59
CA SER A 96 16.64 18.15 -3.22
C SER A 96 17.97 17.69 -2.66
N THR A 97 18.21 17.94 -1.38
CA THR A 97 19.33 17.34 -0.63
C THR A 97 18.99 15.97 -0.06
N GLU A 98 17.75 15.51 -0.21
CA GLU A 98 17.26 14.23 0.31
C GLU A 98 17.76 13.07 -0.54
N SER A 99 18.56 12.19 0.07
CA SER A 99 19.07 10.98 -0.57
C SER A 99 17.97 9.93 -0.70
N PRO A 100 17.95 9.16 -1.81
CA PRO A 100 17.09 8.00 -1.93
C PRO A 100 17.30 6.99 -0.79
N ILE A 101 16.23 6.28 -0.44
CA ILE A 101 16.31 5.19 0.53
C ILE A 101 16.78 3.93 -0.18
N ASP A 102 17.65 3.16 0.46
CA ASP A 102 18.06 1.84 -0.03
C ASP A 102 16.98 0.79 0.26
N PHE A 103 16.18 0.45 -0.76
CA PHE A 103 15.29 -0.72 -0.77
C PHE A 103 15.08 -1.20 -2.20
N ALA A 104 14.80 -2.51 -2.36
CA ALA A 104 14.55 -3.09 -3.68
C ALA A 104 13.18 -2.68 -4.23
N GLU A 105 12.08 -3.04 -3.58
CA GLU A 105 10.73 -2.69 -4.04
C GLU A 105 9.74 -2.63 -2.88
N VAL A 106 8.63 -1.91 -3.08
CA VAL A 106 7.48 -1.95 -2.17
C VAL A 106 6.42 -2.89 -2.74
N SER A 107 6.59 -4.18 -2.44
CA SER A 107 5.67 -5.26 -2.82
C SER A 107 4.82 -5.72 -1.65
N SER A 108 3.53 -5.93 -1.89
CA SER A 108 2.57 -6.41 -0.89
C SER A 108 2.93 -7.76 -0.27
N ALA A 109 3.82 -8.53 -0.89
CA ALA A 109 4.34 -9.76 -0.30
C ALA A 109 5.23 -9.50 0.93
N ASN A 110 5.89 -8.34 1.01
CA ASN A 110 6.90 -8.03 2.02
C ASN A 110 6.36 -7.24 3.21
N TYR A 111 5.14 -6.70 3.11
CA TYR A 111 4.52 -5.82 4.12
C TYR A 111 3.24 -6.43 4.71
N LEU A 112 3.25 -7.74 5.00
CA LEU A 112 2.07 -8.45 5.45
C LEU A 112 1.71 -8.18 6.91
N MET A 113 0.43 -7.89 7.14
CA MET A 113 -0.19 -7.95 8.46
C MET A 113 -0.38 -9.39 8.90
N SER A 114 -0.24 -9.63 10.20
CA SER A 114 -0.70 -10.86 10.84
C SER A 114 -2.23 -10.96 10.80
N THR A 115 -2.77 -12.18 10.90
CA THR A 115 -4.22 -12.41 10.94
C THR A 115 -4.93 -11.59 12.05
N ASP A 116 -4.28 -11.37 13.19
CA ASP A 116 -4.84 -10.57 14.28
C ASP A 116 -4.81 -9.06 14.00
N GLU A 117 -3.77 -8.55 13.32
CA GLU A 117 -3.74 -7.18 12.83
C GLU A 117 -4.83 -6.95 11.80
N VAL A 118 -5.05 -7.88 10.86
CA VAL A 118 -6.14 -7.79 9.88
C VAL A 118 -7.50 -7.70 10.57
N LYS A 119 -7.75 -8.55 11.58
CA LYS A 119 -9.00 -8.49 12.36
C LYS A 119 -9.18 -7.13 13.06
N LYS A 120 -8.12 -6.60 13.67
CA LYS A 120 -8.16 -5.27 14.33
C LYS A 120 -8.43 -4.16 13.33
N PHE A 121 -7.73 -4.19 12.19
CA PHE A 121 -7.90 -3.24 11.09
C PHE A 121 -9.35 -3.23 10.59
N LEU A 122 -9.92 -4.40 10.29
CA LEU A 122 -11.31 -4.52 9.82
C LEU A 122 -12.34 -4.12 10.88
N LYS A 123 -12.10 -4.38 12.16
CA LYS A 123 -12.98 -3.91 13.25
C LYS A 123 -13.06 -2.40 13.31
N ASN A 124 -11.94 -1.71 13.12
CA ASN A 124 -11.88 -0.24 13.14
C ASN A 124 -12.63 0.38 11.96
N ILE A 125 -12.61 -0.25 10.79
CA ILE A 125 -13.17 0.30 9.54
C ILE A 125 -14.63 -0.08 9.37
N CYS A 126 -14.93 -1.38 9.44
CA CYS A 126 -16.23 -1.89 9.02
C CYS A 126 -17.25 -1.89 10.16
N ARG A 127 -16.87 -1.53 11.40
CA ARG A 127 -17.72 -1.68 12.60
C ARG A 127 -18.37 -3.08 12.70
N VAL A 128 -17.70 -4.11 12.17
CA VAL A 128 -18.23 -5.48 12.14
C VAL A 128 -18.02 -6.09 13.52
N THR A 129 -19.11 -6.15 14.29
CA THR A 129 -19.27 -6.92 15.53
C THR A 129 -19.56 -8.38 15.25
#